data_AF-A0A1X0Y8Q0-F1
#
_entry.id   AF-A0A1X0Y8Q0-F1
#
_cell.length_a   1.000
_cell.length_b   1.000
_cell.length_c   1.000
_cell.angle_alpha   90.00
_cell.angle_beta   90.00
_cell.angle_gamma   90.00
#
_symmetry.space_group_name_H-M   'P 1'
#
loop_
_entity.id
_entity.type
_entity.pdbx_description
1 polymer ?
#
loop_
_entity_poly.entity_id
_entity_poly.type
_entity_poly.pdbx_seq_one_letter_code
_entity_poly.pdbx_strand_id
1 'polypeptide(L)'
;MAARTVARVRASAAFPHDSLSGVNVPRRCCRPGCPHYAVATLTFVYSDSTAVVGPLATAREPHSWDLCVGHAGRITAPRGWDLVRHAGPLNYEPTNPDEDDLVALADAVRERGSGQGALPYAGATGTPLNGFAPDPHLHPTGTQATAPSSTVYAAPEKRSGRRRGHLRVLPDPSD
;
A
#
# COMPACT_ATOMS: atom_id res chain seq x y z
N MET A 1 -52.01 -12.61 34.43
CA MET A 1 -51.48 -11.23 34.43
C MET A 1 -50.08 -11.28 33.81
N ALA A 2 -49.96 -10.94 32.53
CA ALA A 2 -48.80 -11.26 31.70
C ALA A 2 -47.65 -10.24 31.85
N ALA A 3 -46.44 -10.74 32.04
CA ALA A 3 -45.21 -9.95 32.12
C ALA A 3 -44.75 -9.52 30.70
N ARG A 4 -44.59 -8.21 30.48
CA ARG A 4 -43.95 -7.65 29.26
C ARG A 4 -42.49 -7.33 29.59
N THR A 5 -41.58 -8.16 29.10
CA THR A 5 -40.13 -7.91 29.17
C THR A 5 -39.70 -7.20 27.89
N VAL A 6 -39.23 -5.95 28.00
CA VAL A 6 -38.71 -5.18 26.87
C VAL A 6 -37.24 -5.51 26.67
N ALA A 7 -36.89 -6.18 25.58
CA ALA A 7 -35.50 -6.42 25.20
C ALA A 7 -34.85 -5.12 24.69
N ARG A 8 -33.80 -4.66 25.36
CA ARG A 8 -32.96 -3.56 24.88
C ARG A 8 -31.92 -4.11 23.90
N VAL A 9 -31.99 -3.68 22.64
CA VAL A 9 -30.97 -3.94 21.62
C VAL A 9 -29.73 -3.10 21.96
N ARG A 10 -28.59 -3.76 22.21
CA ARG A 10 -27.29 -3.11 22.29
C ARG A 10 -26.79 -2.87 20.86
N ALA A 11 -26.70 -1.61 20.45
CA ALA A 11 -25.97 -1.22 19.25
C ALA A 11 -24.47 -1.29 19.54
N SER A 12 -23.75 -2.18 18.85
CA SER A 12 -22.29 -2.19 18.84
C SER A 12 -21.80 -0.94 18.10
N ALA A 13 -21.12 -0.04 18.80
CA ALA A 13 -20.45 1.09 18.16
C ALA A 13 -19.32 0.57 17.28
N ALA A 14 -19.53 0.52 15.96
CA ALA A 14 -18.46 0.35 15.00
C ALA A 14 -17.63 1.63 15.01
N PHE A 15 -16.35 1.52 15.34
CA PHE A 15 -15.40 2.62 15.22
C PHE A 15 -15.45 3.17 13.78
N PRO A 16 -15.47 4.50 13.60
CA PRO A 16 -15.38 5.07 12.26
C PRO A 16 -14.01 4.70 11.70
N HIS A 17 -13.99 3.72 10.78
CA HIS A 17 -12.83 3.52 9.94
C HIS A 17 -12.70 4.77 9.10
N ASP A 18 -11.66 5.55 9.37
CA ASP A 18 -11.23 6.67 8.53
C ASP A 18 -11.32 6.23 7.06
N SER A 19 -12.26 6.82 6.32
CA SER A 19 -12.43 6.52 4.90
C SER A 19 -11.32 7.22 4.14
N LEU A 20 -10.15 6.58 4.15
CA LEU A 20 -8.95 6.92 3.39
C LEU A 20 -9.11 6.61 1.89
N SER A 21 -10.32 6.73 1.33
CA SER A 21 -10.62 6.44 -0.08
C SER A 21 -9.94 7.42 -1.05
N GLY A 22 -9.44 8.55 -0.56
CA GLY A 22 -8.70 9.56 -1.33
C GLY A 22 -7.18 9.46 -1.26
N VAL A 23 -6.61 8.58 -0.42
CA VAL A 23 -5.16 8.37 -0.35
C VAL A 23 -4.81 7.03 -0.97
N ASN A 24 -3.76 7.01 -1.81
CA ASN A 24 -3.20 5.76 -2.34
C ASN A 24 -2.53 5.00 -1.20
N VAL A 25 -3.31 4.21 -0.46
CA VAL A 25 -2.78 3.30 0.55
C VAL A 25 -2.04 2.18 -0.19
N PRO A 26 -0.72 2.01 0.05
CA PRO A 26 0.05 0.98 -0.63
C PRO A 26 -0.54 -0.41 -0.33
N ARG A 27 -0.82 -1.18 -1.38
CA ARG A 27 -1.43 -2.50 -1.24
C ARG A 27 -0.45 -3.46 -0.57
N ARG A 28 -0.95 -4.33 0.29
CA ARG A 28 -0.14 -5.36 0.95
C ARG A 28 -0.11 -6.63 0.10
N CYS A 29 0.99 -7.38 0.21
CA CYS A 29 1.07 -8.70 -0.39
C CYS A 29 -0.03 -9.63 0.18
N CYS A 30 -0.70 -10.39 -0.70
CA CYS A 30 -1.76 -11.32 -0.33
C CYS A 30 -1.25 -12.57 0.41
N ARG A 31 0.07 -12.78 0.52
CA ARG A 31 0.61 -13.97 1.17
C ARG A 31 0.47 -13.86 2.69
N PRO A 32 -0.14 -14.86 3.37
CA PRO A 32 -0.31 -14.83 4.82
C PRO A 32 1.02 -14.64 5.55
N GLY A 33 1.08 -13.70 6.49
CA GLY A 33 2.29 -13.39 7.26
C GLY A 33 3.34 -12.56 6.51
N CYS A 34 3.09 -12.15 5.27
CA CYS A 34 4.00 -11.24 4.57
C CYS A 34 3.73 -9.78 4.99
N PRO A 35 4.71 -9.07 5.58
CA PRO A 35 4.54 -7.65 5.94
C PRO A 35 4.80 -6.70 4.76
N HIS A 36 5.27 -7.22 3.61
CA HIS A 36 5.75 -6.40 2.50
C HIS A 36 4.62 -5.85 1.63
N TYR A 37 4.87 -4.67 1.08
CA TYR A 37 3.99 -4.06 0.08
C TYR A 37 4.05 -4.80 -1.25
N ALA A 38 2.93 -4.79 -1.95
CA ALA A 38 2.82 -5.37 -3.26
C ALA A 38 3.38 -4.43 -4.33
N VAL A 39 4.02 -5.02 -5.33
CA VAL A 39 4.62 -4.32 -6.48
C VAL A 39 4.23 -4.97 -7.81
N ALA A 40 3.63 -6.15 -7.74
CA ALA A 40 3.21 -6.94 -8.88
C ALA A 40 1.81 -7.49 -8.61
N THR A 41 1.07 -7.75 -9.68
CA THR A 41 -0.23 -8.41 -9.62
C THR A 41 -0.16 -9.69 -10.44
N LEU A 42 -0.59 -10.80 -9.83
CA LEU A 42 -0.76 -12.09 -10.48
C LEU A 42 -2.22 -12.24 -10.90
N THR A 43 -2.43 -12.69 -12.13
CA THR A 43 -3.73 -13.07 -12.68
C THR A 43 -3.66 -14.46 -13.29
N PHE A 44 -4.75 -15.21 -13.21
CA PHE A 44 -4.88 -16.53 -13.82
C PHE A 44 -5.89 -16.46 -14.97
N VAL A 45 -5.45 -16.83 -16.17
CA VAL A 45 -6.32 -16.96 -17.35
C VAL A 45 -6.56 -18.44 -17.58
N TYR A 46 -7.70 -18.92 -17.09
CA TYR A 46 -8.03 -20.35 -17.06
C TYR A 46 -8.21 -20.95 -18.45
N SER A 47 -8.80 -20.22 -19.40
CA SER A 47 -9.00 -20.69 -20.78
C SER A 47 -7.67 -21.06 -21.44
N ASP A 48 -6.64 -20.29 -21.14
CA ASP A 48 -5.33 -20.38 -21.80
C ASP A 48 -4.36 -21.19 -20.95
N SER A 49 -4.79 -21.64 -19.75
CA SER A 49 -3.93 -22.26 -18.74
C SER A 49 -2.68 -21.42 -18.46
N THR A 50 -2.85 -20.11 -18.27
CA THR A 50 -1.71 -19.20 -18.05
C THR A 50 -1.82 -18.44 -16.73
N ALA A 51 -0.67 -18.24 -16.10
CA ALA A 51 -0.47 -17.41 -14.95
C ALA A 51 0.38 -16.21 -15.37
N VAL A 52 -0.14 -15.01 -15.20
CA VAL A 52 0.52 -13.78 -15.64
C VAL A 52 0.91 -12.96 -14.41
N VAL A 53 2.20 -12.69 -14.26
CA VAL A 53 2.72 -11.76 -13.24
C VAL A 53 3.05 -10.45 -13.94
N GLY A 54 2.22 -9.44 -13.69
CA GLY A 54 2.37 -8.09 -14.24
C GLY A 54 2.77 -7.05 -13.20
N PRO A 55 2.96 -5.79 -13.63
CA PRO A 55 3.03 -4.64 -12.72
C PRO A 55 1.82 -4.59 -11.78
N LEU A 56 1.95 -3.91 -10.63
CA LEU A 56 0.83 -3.71 -9.72
C LEU A 56 -0.34 -3.04 -10.45
N ALA A 57 -1.49 -3.71 -10.48
CA ALA A 57 -2.68 -3.21 -11.15
C ALA A 57 -3.15 -1.87 -10.53
N THR A 58 -3.59 -0.93 -11.37
CA THR A 58 -4.04 0.41 -10.92
C THR A 58 -5.30 0.33 -10.05
N ALA A 59 -6.18 -0.64 -10.31
CA ALA A 59 -7.36 -0.96 -9.53
C ALA A 59 -7.23 -2.35 -8.88
N ARG A 60 -8.03 -2.59 -7.83
CA ARG A 60 -8.07 -3.89 -7.15
C ARG A 60 -9.16 -4.73 -7.79
N GLU A 61 -8.77 -5.80 -8.45
CA GLU A 61 -9.70 -6.71 -9.12
C GLU A 61 -9.95 -7.97 -8.26
N PRO A 62 -11.18 -8.52 -8.26
CA PRO A 62 -11.55 -9.67 -7.42
C PRO A 62 -10.81 -10.97 -7.79
N HIS A 63 -10.25 -11.07 -8.99
CA HIS A 63 -9.53 -12.25 -9.50
C HIS A 63 -8.02 -12.02 -9.65
N SER A 64 -7.51 -11.02 -8.91
CA SER A 64 -6.10 -10.63 -8.95
C SER A 64 -5.45 -10.81 -7.57
N TRP A 65 -4.17 -11.20 -7.57
CA TRP A 65 -3.39 -11.38 -6.34
C TRP A 65 -2.20 -10.43 -6.34
N ASP A 66 -2.15 -9.57 -5.33
CA ASP A 66 -1.06 -8.61 -5.16
C ASP A 66 0.14 -9.27 -4.46
N LEU A 67 1.32 -9.17 -5.07
CA LEU A 67 2.56 -9.84 -4.64
C LEU A 67 3.67 -8.83 -4.39
N CYS A 68 4.45 -9.02 -3.31
CA CYS A 68 5.70 -8.29 -3.11
C CYS A 68 6.81 -8.84 -4.04
N VAL A 69 7.94 -8.12 -4.15
CA VAL A 69 9.09 -8.53 -4.98
C VAL A 69 9.50 -9.99 -4.73
N GLY A 70 9.64 -10.38 -3.46
CA GLY A 70 10.06 -11.72 -3.09
C GLY A 70 9.06 -12.81 -3.47
N HIS A 71 7.76 -12.56 -3.31
CA HIS A 71 6.72 -13.53 -3.67
C HIS A 71 6.46 -13.58 -5.18
N ALA A 72 6.54 -12.43 -5.85
CA ALA A 72 6.51 -12.38 -7.30
C ALA A 72 7.65 -13.21 -7.88
N GLY A 73 8.88 -13.11 -7.37
CA GLY A 73 10.02 -13.89 -7.85
C GLY A 73 9.91 -15.41 -7.59
N ARG A 74 9.26 -15.82 -6.50
CA ARG A 74 9.18 -17.25 -6.09
C ARG A 74 7.93 -17.98 -6.58
N ILE A 75 6.92 -17.26 -7.07
CA ILE A 75 5.68 -17.91 -7.49
C ILE A 75 5.90 -18.81 -8.70
N THR A 76 5.20 -19.94 -8.72
CA THR A 76 5.21 -20.91 -9.81
C THR A 76 3.79 -21.12 -10.30
N ALA A 77 3.63 -21.32 -11.61
CA ALA A 77 2.33 -21.68 -12.17
C ALA A 77 1.91 -23.11 -11.76
N PRO A 78 0.61 -23.44 -11.83
CA PRO A 78 0.13 -24.81 -11.75
C PRO A 78 0.80 -25.73 -12.78
N ARG A 79 0.71 -27.05 -12.59
CA ARG A 79 1.31 -28.01 -13.53
C ARG A 79 0.62 -27.92 -14.89
N GLY A 80 1.41 -27.85 -15.96
CA GLY A 80 0.91 -27.72 -17.33
C GLY A 80 0.41 -26.32 -17.68
N TRP A 81 0.60 -25.33 -16.79
CA TRP A 81 0.29 -23.93 -17.08
C TRP A 81 1.55 -23.16 -17.47
N ASP A 82 1.39 -22.17 -18.34
CA ASP A 82 2.47 -21.24 -18.68
C ASP A 82 2.56 -20.10 -17.65
N LEU A 83 3.78 -19.69 -17.30
CA LEU A 83 4.03 -18.58 -16.38
C LEU A 83 4.67 -17.42 -17.13
N VAL A 84 3.86 -16.42 -17.45
CA VAL A 84 4.32 -15.21 -18.13
C VAL A 84 4.67 -14.16 -17.08
N ARG A 85 5.91 -13.66 -17.13
CA ARG A 85 6.35 -12.54 -16.30
C ARG A 85 6.55 -11.34 -17.21
N HIS A 86 5.71 -10.32 -17.06
CA HIS A 86 5.96 -9.07 -17.74
C HIS A 86 7.17 -8.40 -17.10
N ALA A 87 8.12 -7.95 -17.93
CA ALA A 87 9.17 -7.03 -17.51
C ALA A 87 8.52 -5.67 -17.21
N GLY A 88 7.90 -5.56 -16.03
CA GLY A 88 7.47 -4.29 -15.45
C GLY A 88 8.64 -3.59 -14.74
N PRO A 89 8.45 -2.40 -14.15
CA PRO A 89 9.50 -1.50 -13.64
C PRO A 89 10.52 -2.09 -12.63
N LEU A 90 10.32 -3.32 -12.20
CA LEU A 90 11.26 -4.10 -11.39
C LEU A 90 12.60 -4.36 -12.10
N ASN A 91 12.65 -4.19 -13.43
CA ASN A 91 13.88 -4.24 -14.24
C ASN A 91 14.18 -2.92 -14.97
N TYR A 92 13.44 -1.85 -14.72
CA TYR A 92 13.86 -0.53 -15.17
C TYR A 92 14.88 -0.05 -14.14
N GLU A 93 16.17 -0.18 -14.46
CA GLU A 93 17.15 0.77 -13.93
C GLU A 93 16.48 2.14 -14.12
N PRO A 94 16.16 2.91 -13.05
CA PRO A 94 15.82 4.28 -13.28
C PRO A 94 17.04 4.84 -13.98
N THR A 95 16.95 5.01 -15.29
CA THR A 95 17.70 6.05 -15.97
C THR A 95 17.19 7.28 -15.25
N ASN A 96 17.84 7.62 -14.14
CA ASN A 96 17.65 8.89 -13.48
C ASN A 96 17.86 9.85 -14.64
N PRO A 97 16.81 10.54 -15.13
CA PRO A 97 17.00 11.48 -16.22
C PRO A 97 18.16 12.37 -15.78
N ASP A 98 19.17 12.48 -16.64
CA ASP A 98 20.36 13.22 -16.26
C ASP A 98 19.91 14.63 -15.82
N GLU A 99 20.64 15.25 -14.89
CA GLU A 99 20.26 16.58 -14.38
C GLU A 99 19.99 17.58 -15.51
N ASP A 100 20.68 17.41 -16.66
CA ASP A 100 20.46 18.17 -17.88
C ASP A 100 19.05 18.01 -18.49
N ASP A 101 18.47 16.80 -18.49
CA ASP A 101 17.11 16.56 -18.96
C ASP A 101 16.08 17.23 -18.03
N LEU A 102 16.35 17.23 -16.72
CA LEU A 102 15.51 17.90 -15.73
C LEU A 102 15.53 19.43 -15.92
N VAL A 103 16.71 20.00 -16.19
CA VAL A 103 16.87 21.42 -16.49
C VAL A 103 16.16 21.80 -17.80
N ALA A 104 16.33 21.00 -18.86
CA ALA A 104 15.67 21.22 -20.15
C ALA A 104 14.13 21.22 -20.03
N LEU A 105 13.57 20.32 -19.22
CA LEU A 105 12.14 20.28 -18.93
C LEU A 105 11.67 21.50 -18.12
N ALA A 106 12.47 21.93 -17.13
CA ALA A 106 12.16 23.11 -16.32
C ALA A 106 12.11 24.39 -17.18
N ASP A 107 13.04 24.55 -18.12
CA ASP A 107 13.07 25.68 -19.04
C ASP A 107 11.91 25.62 -20.04
N ALA A 108 11.63 24.44 -20.63
CA ALA A 108 10.48 24.28 -21.53
C ALA A 108 9.14 24.65 -20.85
N VAL A 109 8.96 24.30 -19.57
CA VAL A 109 7.78 24.69 -18.79
C VAL A 109 7.73 26.20 -18.52
N ARG A 110 8.88 26.83 -18.26
CA ARG A 110 8.98 28.28 -18.06
C ARG A 110 8.60 29.05 -19.32
N GLU A 111 9.07 28.62 -20.49
CA GLU A 111 8.73 29.24 -21.78
C GLU A 111 7.23 29.10 -22.12
N ARG A 112 6.60 27.98 -21.76
CA ARG A 112 5.15 27.80 -21.92
C ARG A 112 4.33 28.74 -21.02
N GLY A 113 4.81 29.03 -19.81
CA GLY A 113 4.13 29.90 -18.84
C GLY A 113 4.23 31.39 -19.17
N SER A 114 5.35 31.80 -19.78
CA SER A 114 5.63 33.20 -20.11
C SER A 114 4.82 33.73 -21.30
N GLY A 115 4.30 32.85 -22.16
CA GLY A 115 3.53 33.21 -23.36
C GLY A 115 2.01 33.35 -23.20
N GLN A 116 1.43 33.02 -22.03
CA GLN A 116 -0.03 33.00 -21.83
C GLN A 116 -0.56 33.99 -20.78
N GLY A 117 0.23 35.00 -20.38
CA GLY A 117 -0.15 35.94 -19.32
C GLY A 117 -0.03 37.43 -19.65
N ALA A 118 0.27 37.81 -20.89
CA ALA A 118 0.32 39.22 -21.29
C ALA A 118 -1.05 39.73 -21.77
N LEU A 119 -2.04 39.75 -20.87
CA LEU A 119 -3.13 40.73 -20.99
C LEU A 119 -2.74 41.93 -20.13
N PRO A 120 -2.63 43.15 -20.69
CA PRO A 120 -2.26 44.33 -19.92
C PRO A 120 -3.48 44.78 -19.11
N TYR A 121 -3.69 44.19 -17.93
CA TYR A 121 -4.53 44.83 -16.92
C TYR A 121 -3.65 45.78 -16.11
N ALA A 122 -3.70 47.05 -16.48
CA ALA A 122 -3.12 48.13 -15.69
C ALA A 122 -3.83 48.21 -14.33
N GLY A 123 -3.05 48.10 -13.25
CA GLY A 123 -3.46 48.53 -11.91
C GLY A 123 -3.89 47.42 -10.97
N ALA A 124 -2.92 46.82 -10.26
CA ALA A 124 -3.15 46.35 -8.90
C ALA A 124 -1.80 46.22 -8.19
N THR A 125 -1.62 47.07 -7.18
CA THR A 125 -0.57 47.02 -6.18
C THR A 125 -0.41 45.61 -5.61
N GLY A 126 0.84 45.16 -5.54
CA GLY A 126 1.22 43.87 -4.96
C GLY A 126 0.75 43.75 -3.50
N THR A 127 -0.20 42.86 -3.29
CA THR A 127 -0.52 42.29 -1.99
C THR A 127 -0.65 40.79 -2.19
N PRO A 128 0.22 39.95 -1.60
CA PRO A 128 0.02 38.50 -1.65
C PRO A 128 -1.16 38.13 -0.75
N LEU A 129 -2.28 37.75 -1.37
CA LEU A 129 -3.42 37.14 -0.71
C LEU A 129 -3.10 35.66 -0.41
N ASN A 130 -2.17 35.43 0.51
CA ASN A 130 -1.97 34.14 1.19
C ASN A 130 -1.10 34.39 2.42
N GLY A 131 -1.74 34.49 3.57
CA GLY A 131 -1.08 34.72 4.85
C GLY A 131 -0.27 33.50 5.30
N PHE A 132 1.00 33.49 4.93
CA PHE A 132 2.09 32.82 5.67
C PHE A 132 3.36 33.63 5.40
N ALA A 133 3.57 34.67 6.19
CA ALA A 133 4.88 35.33 6.27
C ALA A 133 5.76 34.49 7.21
N PRO A 134 6.97 34.05 6.78
CA PRO A 134 7.94 33.48 7.71
C PRO A 134 8.56 34.63 8.52
N ASP A 135 8.28 34.65 9.83
CA ASP A 135 8.89 35.56 10.78
C ASP A 135 10.37 35.18 10.97
N PRO A 136 11.36 36.06 10.75
CA PRO A 136 12.78 35.68 10.73
C PRO A 136 13.44 35.56 12.12
N HIS A 137 12.65 35.44 13.21
CA HIS A 137 13.19 35.43 14.58
C HIS A 137 12.81 34.24 15.47
N LEU A 138 12.36 33.11 14.91
CA LEU A 138 12.12 31.90 15.70
C LEU A 138 12.96 30.72 15.19
N HIS A 139 14.05 30.47 15.91
CA HIS A 139 14.88 29.28 15.76
C HIS A 139 14.07 28.00 16.04
N PRO A 140 14.05 27.00 15.14
CA PRO A 140 13.55 25.68 15.50
C PRO A 140 14.61 25.00 16.40
N THR A 141 14.45 25.17 17.71
CA THR A 141 15.21 24.41 18.71
C THR A 141 14.85 22.94 18.60
N GLY A 142 15.83 22.13 18.24
CA GLY A 142 15.69 20.69 18.09
C GLY A 142 15.30 20.00 19.39
N THR A 143 14.23 19.21 19.33
CA THR A 143 13.90 18.21 20.34
C THR A 143 14.23 16.84 19.77
N GLN A 144 15.37 16.31 20.24
CA GLN A 144 15.82 14.96 19.95
C GLN A 144 14.79 13.96 20.49
N ALA A 145 14.28 13.09 19.62
CA ALA A 145 13.49 11.95 20.02
C ALA A 145 14.41 10.91 20.67
N THR A 146 14.32 10.78 21.99
CA THR A 146 15.05 9.78 22.78
C THR A 146 14.57 8.37 22.42
N ALA A 147 15.47 7.54 21.89
CA ALA A 147 15.24 6.11 21.72
C ALA A 147 15.30 5.39 23.08
N PRO A 148 14.36 4.48 23.41
CA PRO A 148 14.57 3.53 24.50
C PRO A 148 15.31 2.28 24.00
N SER A 149 16.57 2.14 24.41
CA SER A 149 17.29 0.87 24.37
C SER A 149 16.83 -0.04 25.52
N SER A 150 16.45 -1.28 25.17
CA SER A 150 16.82 -2.58 25.81
C SER A 150 16.96 -2.62 27.35
N THR A 151 16.32 -3.48 28.15
CA THR A 151 16.24 -4.97 28.17
C THR A 151 15.47 -5.38 29.43
N VAL A 152 14.63 -6.44 29.44
CA VAL A 152 14.56 -7.42 30.56
C VAL A 152 14.13 -8.79 30.02
N TYR A 153 14.88 -9.81 30.44
CA TYR A 153 14.73 -11.23 30.13
C TYR A 153 13.44 -11.85 30.67
N ALA A 154 12.81 -12.73 29.90
CA ALA A 154 11.86 -13.73 30.40
C ALA A 154 12.29 -15.13 29.90
N ALA A 155 12.42 -16.07 30.85
CA ALA A 155 12.89 -17.43 30.63
C ALA A 155 11.92 -18.29 29.80
N PRO A 156 12.39 -19.29 29.03
CA PRO A 156 11.51 -20.27 28.40
C PRO A 156 11.14 -21.37 29.40
N GLU A 157 9.93 -21.32 29.95
CA GLU A 157 9.38 -22.47 30.67
C GLU A 157 8.93 -23.54 29.64
N LYS A 158 9.59 -24.70 29.71
CA LYS A 158 9.27 -25.89 28.92
C LYS A 158 7.88 -26.41 29.29
N ARG A 159 6.84 -25.95 28.59
CA ARG A 159 5.53 -26.60 28.66
C ARG A 159 5.47 -27.76 27.66
N SER A 160 5.82 -28.94 28.15
CA SER A 160 5.52 -30.19 27.44
C SER A 160 4.00 -30.33 27.31
N GLY A 161 3.54 -30.51 26.07
CA GLY A 161 2.11 -30.63 25.79
C GLY A 161 1.87 -30.86 24.30
N ARG A 162 1.85 -32.13 23.88
CA ARG A 162 1.37 -32.53 22.54
C ARG A 162 -0.09 -32.11 22.42
N ARG A 163 -0.38 -31.03 21.67
CA ARG A 163 -1.74 -30.69 21.23
C ARG A 163 -1.78 -30.50 19.72
N ARG A 164 -2.07 -31.58 19.00
CA ARG A 164 -2.67 -31.53 17.66
C ARG A 164 -4.19 -31.52 17.86
N GLY A 165 -4.73 -30.39 18.29
CA GLY A 165 -6.14 -30.21 18.57
C GLY A 165 -6.82 -29.38 17.48
N HIS A 166 -7.45 -30.05 16.52
CA HIS A 166 -8.75 -29.70 15.90
C HIS A 166 -9.06 -30.52 14.63
N LEU A 167 -8.09 -31.26 14.07
CA LEU A 167 -8.35 -32.07 12.87
C LEU A 167 -8.73 -33.51 13.27
N ARG A 168 -9.99 -33.89 13.09
CA ARG A 168 -10.43 -35.29 13.15
C ARG A 168 -10.47 -35.81 11.72
N VAL A 169 -9.67 -36.84 11.44
CA VAL A 169 -9.80 -37.62 10.22
C VAL A 169 -11.01 -38.53 10.40
N LEU A 170 -12.06 -38.29 9.60
CA LEU A 170 -13.23 -39.16 9.53
C LEU A 170 -12.85 -40.34 8.61
N PRO A 171 -12.93 -41.61 9.06
CA PRO A 171 -12.70 -42.75 8.17
C PRO A 171 -13.81 -42.82 7.12
N ASP A 172 -13.44 -43.12 5.86
CA ASP A 172 -14.39 -43.33 4.77
C ASP A 172 -15.36 -44.48 5.08
N PRO A 173 -16.65 -44.36 4.73
CA PRO A 173 -17.57 -45.47 4.84
C PRO A 173 -17.22 -46.52 3.78
N SER A 174 -16.81 -47.71 4.24
CA SER A 174 -16.73 -48.89 3.37
C SER A 174 -18.14 -49.34 2.97
N ASP A 175 -18.32 -49.65 1.69
CA ASP A 175 -19.39 -50.51 1.14
C ASP A 175 -19.13 -51.98 1.55
#